data_AF-A0A6G6Z037-F1
#
_entry.id   AF-A0A6G6Z037-F1
#
_cell.length_a   1.000
_cell.length_b   1.000
_cell.length_c   1.000
_cell.angle_alpha   90.00
_cell.angle_beta   90.00
_cell.angle_gamma   90.00
#
_symmetry.space_group_name_H-M   'P 1'
#
loop_
_entity.id
_entity.type
_entity.pdbx_description
1 polymer ?
#
loop_
_entity_poly.entity_id
_entity_poly.type
_entity_poly.pdbx_seq_one_letter_code
_entity_poly.pdbx_strand_id
1 'polypeptide(L)'
;MPLRLTRVARADHRNIDYIFGIKDEDRFSHIYIIGKTGTGKSTLIETMALQDIESGRGLALIDPHGDLVERVAAQVPTRRKSDVIYLNASDPTQPYGYNPLRHVREDRIALAASGFIEVFKKMWPDAWGVRMEHILRNVLMALLEQPEATMHDVLRILSDQKFRTEIARKLKNETVRTFLLKEFDRFSFGYRADGTAPIQNKVGAFLSDPLLNRLLTAPERDLHIRQIMDEGGVLLVNLAKGQIGEDSSSLLGGLLVTTLGLAAFSRAELPAHQRRDFHVYVDEFQNFTTLAMANMFSELRKYRVGFTVAHQYLHQLEPDVRHAVLGNAGTIISFRVGAEDATYLAREFQDRFDEIDLLQLPNYHIYLKLMIDGMPSKPFSAVTIEP
;
A
#
# COMPACT_ATOMS: atom_id res chain seq x y z
N MET A 1 13.67 23.02 -17.01
CA MET A 1 13.53 22.88 -15.54
C MET A 1 14.79 22.23 -15.00
N PRO A 2 15.29 22.60 -13.81
CA PRO A 2 16.42 21.89 -13.22
C PRO A 2 16.09 20.40 -13.09
N LEU A 3 17.09 19.55 -13.32
CA LEU A 3 16.95 18.10 -13.27
C LEU A 3 16.55 17.68 -11.85
N ARG A 4 15.28 17.32 -11.65
CA ARG A 4 14.81 16.82 -10.35
C ARG A 4 15.27 15.39 -10.18
N LEU A 5 16.25 15.21 -9.30
CA LEU A 5 16.96 13.97 -9.08
C LEU A 5 16.85 13.59 -7.61
N THR A 6 16.42 12.36 -7.34
CA THR A 6 16.50 11.76 -6.00
C THR A 6 17.76 10.90 -5.98
N ARG A 7 18.74 11.30 -5.17
CA ARG A 7 20.04 10.62 -5.05
C ARG A 7 19.84 9.30 -4.32
N VAL A 8 20.45 8.24 -4.83
CA VAL A 8 20.18 6.86 -4.36
C VAL A 8 21.47 6.22 -3.85
N ALA A 9 22.55 6.36 -4.61
CA ALA A 9 23.77 5.63 -4.36
C ALA A 9 24.96 6.30 -5.05
N ARG A 10 26.14 5.77 -4.74
CA ARG A 10 27.42 6.12 -5.36
C ARG A 10 27.90 4.94 -6.19
N ALA A 11 28.33 5.21 -7.41
CA ALA A 11 28.99 4.23 -8.26
C ALA A 11 30.45 4.63 -8.48
N ASP A 12 31.34 3.64 -8.47
CA ASP A 12 32.73 3.82 -8.89
C ASP A 12 32.82 3.62 -10.40
N HIS A 13 33.36 4.63 -11.10
CA HIS A 13 33.87 4.45 -12.44
C HIS A 13 35.30 4.97 -12.56
N ARG A 14 36.26 4.06 -12.75
CA ARG A 14 37.70 4.36 -12.90
C ARG A 14 38.30 5.05 -11.67
N ASN A 15 37.97 4.60 -10.47
CA ASN A 15 38.39 5.17 -9.18
C ASN A 15 37.87 6.59 -8.95
N ILE A 16 36.74 6.92 -9.58
CA ILE A 16 36.03 8.18 -9.34
C ILE A 16 34.63 7.84 -8.88
N ASP A 17 34.31 8.30 -7.68
CA ASP A 17 33.02 8.14 -7.05
C ASP A 17 32.03 9.17 -7.59
N TYR A 18 30.98 8.68 -8.26
CA TYR A 18 29.87 9.51 -8.71
C TYR A 18 28.62 9.20 -7.89
N ILE A 19 28.11 10.20 -7.16
CA ILE A 19 26.76 10.12 -6.61
C ILE A 19 25.78 10.24 -7.77
N PHE A 20 24.91 9.25 -7.92
CA PHE A 20 23.84 9.26 -8.90
C PHE A 20 22.48 9.16 -8.20
N GLY A 21 21.44 9.37 -9.00
CA GLY A 21 20.08 9.25 -8.55
C GLY A 21 19.15 8.84 -9.68
N ILE A 22 17.87 8.79 -9.35
CA ILE A 22 16.79 8.52 -10.30
C ILE A 22 16.01 9.81 -10.55
N LYS A 23 15.67 10.05 -11.82
CA LYS A 23 14.84 11.20 -12.22
C LYS A 23 13.42 11.00 -11.74
N ASP A 24 12.74 12.06 -11.32
CA ASP A 24 11.36 11.97 -10.84
C ASP A 24 10.41 11.28 -11.83
N GLU A 25 10.58 11.53 -13.13
CA GLU A 25 9.76 10.89 -14.19
C GLU A 25 9.97 9.37 -14.25
N ASP A 26 11.21 8.91 -14.07
CA ASP A 26 11.55 7.47 -14.10
C ASP A 26 11.05 6.74 -12.85
N ARG A 27 10.88 7.45 -11.72
CA ARG A 27 10.33 6.90 -10.47
C ARG A 27 8.85 6.51 -10.58
N PHE A 28 8.11 7.07 -11.53
CA PHE A 28 6.72 6.68 -11.78
C PHE A 28 6.60 5.32 -12.46
N SER A 29 7.70 4.76 -12.95
CA SER A 29 7.78 3.35 -13.33
C SER A 29 8.00 2.42 -12.13
N HIS A 30 7.87 2.91 -10.89
CA HIS A 30 8.06 2.16 -9.66
C HIS A 30 9.51 1.69 -9.43
N ILE A 31 9.82 1.45 -8.16
CA ILE A 31 11.11 0.95 -7.69
C ILE A 31 10.83 -0.29 -6.84
N TYR A 32 11.47 -1.38 -7.21
CA TYR A 32 11.40 -2.63 -6.50
C TYR A 32 12.73 -2.89 -5.78
N ILE A 33 12.67 -3.14 -4.47
CA ILE A 33 13.83 -3.34 -3.61
C ILE A 33 13.73 -4.73 -2.96
N ILE A 34 14.78 -5.53 -3.07
CA ILE A 34 14.86 -6.86 -2.44
C ILE A 34 16.19 -7.05 -1.71
N GLY A 35 16.15 -7.77 -0.59
CA GLY A 35 17.35 -8.08 0.20
C GLY A 35 17.06 -8.57 1.60
N LYS A 36 17.96 -9.38 2.16
CA LYS A 36 17.85 -9.89 3.54
C LYS A 36 17.75 -8.76 4.58
N THR A 37 17.29 -9.08 5.78
CA THR A 37 17.28 -8.15 6.92
C THR A 37 18.68 -7.59 7.20
N GLY A 38 18.74 -6.30 7.56
CA GLY A 38 20.00 -5.62 7.89
C GLY A 38 20.92 -5.29 6.70
N THR A 39 20.45 -5.45 5.47
CA THR A 39 21.26 -5.17 4.27
C THR A 39 21.26 -3.70 3.83
N GLY A 40 20.33 -2.87 4.33
CA GLY A 40 20.25 -1.44 4.01
C GLY A 40 18.98 -0.97 3.29
N LYS A 41 17.98 -1.85 3.08
CA LYS A 41 16.70 -1.51 2.41
C LYS A 41 16.00 -0.29 3.04
N SER A 42 15.74 -0.34 4.34
CA SER A 42 15.04 0.72 5.06
C SER A 42 15.84 2.02 5.07
N THR A 43 17.17 1.95 5.16
CA THR A 43 18.07 3.12 5.03
C THR A 43 17.94 3.76 3.65
N LEU A 44 17.88 2.96 2.57
CA LEU A 44 17.67 3.50 1.23
C LEU A 44 16.29 4.18 1.10
N ILE A 45 15.23 3.57 1.64
CA ILE A 45 13.89 4.18 1.68
C ILE A 45 13.92 5.51 2.45
N GLU A 46 14.57 5.54 3.60
CA GLU A 46 14.75 6.73 4.43
C GLU A 46 15.43 7.86 3.66
N THR A 47 16.57 7.57 3.02
CA THR A 47 17.32 8.55 2.20
C THR A 47 16.45 9.12 1.08
N MET A 48 15.66 8.29 0.41
CA MET A 48 14.77 8.75 -0.66
C MET A 48 13.59 9.57 -0.12
N ALA A 49 12.97 9.14 0.98
CA ALA A 49 11.82 9.83 1.58
C ALA A 49 12.20 11.21 2.11
N LEU A 50 13.35 11.34 2.78
CA LEU A 50 13.83 12.63 3.30
C LEU A 50 14.13 13.62 2.17
N GLN A 51 14.68 13.17 1.05
CA GLN A 51 14.88 14.02 -0.13
C GLN A 51 13.55 14.49 -0.74
N ASP A 52 12.50 13.67 -0.71
CA ASP A 52 11.16 14.07 -1.16
C ASP A 52 10.53 15.12 -0.24
N ILE A 53 10.67 14.94 1.08
CA ILE A 53 10.21 15.91 2.08
C ILE A 53 10.96 17.23 1.90
N GLU A 54 12.28 17.19 1.76
CA GLU A 54 13.09 18.38 1.51
C GLU A 54 12.72 19.03 0.15
N SER A 55 12.42 18.25 -0.88
CA SER A 55 12.06 18.80 -2.19
C SER A 55 10.63 19.35 -2.28
N GLY A 56 9.85 19.31 -1.20
CA GLY A 56 8.45 19.77 -1.24
C GLY A 56 7.49 18.79 -1.93
N ARG A 57 7.93 17.55 -2.19
CA ARG A 57 7.10 16.49 -2.77
C ARG A 57 6.20 15.88 -1.69
N GLY A 58 5.05 15.37 -2.13
CA GLY A 58 4.15 14.61 -1.27
C GLY A 58 4.59 13.15 -1.22
N LEU A 59 4.41 12.51 -0.06
CA LEU A 59 4.69 11.09 0.07
C LEU A 59 3.79 10.41 1.10
N ALA A 60 3.70 9.09 0.98
CA ALA A 60 3.25 8.21 2.05
C ALA A 60 4.37 7.22 2.38
N LEU A 61 4.66 7.02 3.66
CA LEU A 61 5.61 6.02 4.15
C LEU A 61 4.87 5.08 5.11
N ILE A 62 4.86 3.78 4.79
CA ILE A 62 4.20 2.75 5.58
C ILE A 62 5.26 1.77 6.06
N ASP A 63 5.35 1.62 7.38
CA ASP A 63 6.28 0.71 8.04
C ASP A 63 5.53 -0.16 9.06
N PRO A 64 5.57 -1.51 8.93
CA PRO A 64 5.01 -2.40 9.94
C PRO A 64 5.70 -2.30 11.29
N HIS A 65 7.00 -2.00 11.34
CA HIS A 65 7.75 -2.04 12.59
C HIS A 65 7.74 -0.70 13.35
N GLY A 66 7.78 0.40 12.60
CA GLY A 66 7.70 1.77 13.11
C GLY A 66 9.03 2.51 13.12
N ASP A 67 10.14 1.79 13.27
CA ASP A 67 11.49 2.36 13.38
C ASP A 67 11.84 3.28 12.20
N LEU A 68 11.47 2.90 10.97
CA LEU A 68 11.75 3.70 9.77
C LEU A 68 10.94 4.99 9.77
N VAL A 69 9.66 4.90 10.14
CA VAL A 69 8.76 6.06 10.22
C VAL A 69 9.22 7.03 11.31
N GLU A 70 9.64 6.54 12.47
CA GLU A 70 10.16 7.35 13.57
C GLU A 70 11.43 8.12 13.17
N ARG A 71 12.38 7.46 12.50
CA ARG A 71 13.61 8.12 12.02
C ARG A 71 13.31 9.20 10.98
N VAL A 72 12.39 8.96 10.05
CA VAL A 72 11.97 9.97 9.07
C VAL A 72 11.25 11.14 9.76
N ALA A 73 10.33 10.86 10.68
CA ALA A 73 9.59 11.89 11.43
C ALA A 73 10.51 12.82 12.23
N ALA A 74 11.56 12.27 12.86
CA ALA A 74 12.55 13.02 13.61
C ALA A 74 13.37 14.01 12.75
N GLN A 75 13.51 13.73 11.46
CA GLN A 75 14.34 14.50 10.52
C GLN A 75 13.51 15.44 9.63
N VAL A 76 12.19 15.51 9.80
CA VAL A 76 11.34 16.42 9.02
C VAL A 76 11.76 17.89 9.25
N PRO A 77 12.08 18.66 8.19
CA PRO A 77 12.48 20.05 8.32
C PRO A 77 11.31 20.89 8.84
N THR A 78 11.59 21.89 9.69
CA THR A 78 10.58 22.74 10.34
C THR A 78 9.56 23.31 9.36
N ARG A 79 9.98 23.68 8.15
CA ARG A 79 9.11 24.24 7.10
C ARG A 79 8.07 23.27 6.52
N ARG A 80 8.21 21.96 6.74
CA ARG A 80 7.26 20.92 6.29
C ARG A 80 6.45 20.32 7.44
N LYS A 81 6.72 20.66 8.71
CA LYS A 81 6.07 20.03 9.86
C LYS A 81 4.54 20.15 9.84
N SER A 82 4.00 21.24 9.32
CA SER A 82 2.55 21.45 9.15
C SER A 82 1.91 20.48 8.15
N ASP A 83 2.71 19.95 7.23
CA ASP A 83 2.24 19.10 6.13
C ASP A 83 2.32 17.61 6.51
N VAL A 84 2.86 17.30 7.70
CA VAL A 84 3.04 15.93 8.17
C VAL A 84 1.82 15.47 8.95
N ILE A 85 1.28 14.34 8.50
CA ILE A 85 0.32 13.55 9.24
C ILE A 85 1.04 12.30 9.72
N TYR A 86 1.20 12.19 11.03
CA TYR A 86 1.81 11.03 11.68
C TYR A 86 0.72 10.15 12.28
N LEU A 87 0.41 9.04 11.60
CA LEU A 87 -0.54 8.03 12.07
C LEU A 87 0.24 6.95 12.81
N ASN A 88 0.14 6.94 14.14
CA ASN A 88 0.61 5.83 14.96
C ASN A 88 -0.56 4.94 15.36
N ALA A 89 -0.57 3.71 14.86
CA ALA A 89 -1.66 2.78 15.10
C ALA A 89 -1.72 2.27 16.55
N SER A 90 -0.59 2.29 17.28
CA SER A 90 -0.56 1.86 18.67
C SER A 90 -0.79 2.97 19.69
N ASP A 91 -0.80 4.24 19.26
CA ASP A 91 -1.05 5.37 20.14
C ASP A 91 -2.58 5.61 20.26
N PRO A 92 -3.18 5.40 21.45
CA PRO A 92 -4.60 5.67 21.64
C PRO A 92 -4.94 7.18 21.67
N THR A 93 -3.95 8.05 21.91
CA THR A 93 -4.15 9.48 22.12
C THR A 93 -4.05 10.32 20.85
N GLN A 94 -3.49 9.76 19.78
CA GLN A 94 -3.33 10.48 18.52
C GLN A 94 -4.69 10.72 17.82
N PRO A 95 -4.90 11.88 17.17
CA PRO A 95 -6.22 12.32 16.72
C PRO A 95 -6.70 11.68 15.41
N TYR A 96 -5.79 11.09 14.63
CA TYR A 96 -6.07 10.57 13.30
C TYR A 96 -6.69 9.17 13.33
N GLY A 97 -7.50 8.87 12.33
CA GLY A 97 -7.83 7.51 11.96
C GLY A 97 -8.31 7.43 10.51
N TYR A 98 -8.72 6.25 10.11
CA TYR A 98 -8.88 5.88 8.72
C TYR A 98 -10.08 4.97 8.56
N ASN A 99 -11.13 5.47 7.90
CA ASN A 99 -12.26 4.64 7.51
C ASN A 99 -12.14 4.21 6.03
N PRO A 100 -11.95 2.91 5.74
CA PRO A 100 -11.80 2.39 4.38
C PRO A 100 -13.07 2.50 3.52
N LEU A 101 -14.22 2.80 4.12
CA LEU A 101 -15.50 2.96 3.41
C LEU A 101 -15.77 4.42 2.99
N ARG A 102 -14.94 5.37 3.45
CA ARG A 102 -15.13 6.80 3.19
C ARG A 102 -14.23 7.31 2.07
N HIS A 103 -14.61 8.46 1.52
CA HIS A 103 -13.87 9.17 0.47
C HIS A 103 -13.62 8.35 -0.80
N VAL A 104 -14.44 7.33 -1.04
CA VAL A 104 -14.42 6.52 -2.27
C VAL A 104 -15.34 7.16 -3.30
N ARG A 105 -14.81 7.45 -4.50
CA ARG A 105 -15.62 7.97 -5.62
C ARG A 105 -16.59 6.90 -6.13
N GLU A 106 -17.76 7.33 -6.57
CA GLU A 106 -18.85 6.45 -7.01
C GLU A 106 -18.43 5.48 -8.13
N ASP A 107 -17.63 5.94 -9.10
CA ASP A 107 -17.09 5.14 -10.20
C ASP A 107 -16.00 4.13 -9.76
N ARG A 108 -15.57 4.17 -8.50
CA ARG A 108 -14.53 3.30 -7.91
C ARG A 108 -15.07 2.33 -6.86
N ILE A 109 -16.35 2.38 -6.52
CA ILE A 109 -16.95 1.53 -5.48
C ILE A 109 -16.70 0.04 -5.72
N ALA A 110 -16.88 -0.44 -6.96
CA ALA A 110 -16.65 -1.85 -7.29
C ALA A 110 -15.19 -2.29 -7.11
N LEU A 111 -14.25 -1.40 -7.43
CA LEU A 111 -12.82 -1.65 -7.26
C LEU A 111 -12.44 -1.60 -5.78
N ALA A 112 -13.00 -0.67 -5.01
CA ALA A 112 -12.82 -0.57 -3.56
C ALA A 112 -13.34 -1.81 -2.83
N ALA A 113 -14.56 -2.26 -3.15
CA ALA A 113 -15.12 -3.48 -2.59
C ALA A 113 -14.26 -4.71 -2.90
N SER A 114 -13.73 -4.79 -4.13
CA SER A 114 -12.85 -5.90 -4.55
C SER A 114 -11.51 -5.87 -3.81
N GLY A 115 -10.87 -4.71 -3.70
CA GLY A 115 -9.61 -4.56 -2.94
C GLY A 115 -9.80 -4.90 -1.45
N PHE A 116 -10.91 -4.47 -0.85
CA PHE A 116 -11.25 -4.82 0.53
C PHE A 116 -11.40 -6.34 0.71
N ILE A 117 -12.13 -7.00 -0.21
CA ILE A 117 -12.30 -8.46 -0.21
C ILE A 117 -10.97 -9.18 -0.33
N GLU A 118 -10.07 -8.71 -1.21
CA GLU A 118 -8.76 -9.34 -1.37
C GLU A 118 -7.89 -9.23 -0.12
N VAL A 119 -7.89 -8.08 0.56
CA VAL A 119 -7.19 -7.92 1.84
C VAL A 119 -7.72 -8.92 2.86
N PHE A 120 -9.04 -9.07 2.96
CA PHE A 120 -9.65 -10.06 3.85
C PHE A 120 -9.35 -11.50 3.44
N LYS A 121 -9.39 -11.82 2.15
CA LYS A 121 -9.06 -13.16 1.63
C LYS A 121 -7.63 -13.55 1.95
N LYS A 122 -6.69 -12.61 1.83
CA LYS A 122 -5.28 -12.84 2.14
C LYS A 122 -5.03 -13.19 3.60
N MET A 123 -5.77 -12.60 4.53
CA MET A 123 -5.61 -12.89 5.96
C MET A 123 -6.15 -14.28 6.35
N TRP A 124 -7.10 -14.82 5.56
CA TRP A 124 -7.72 -16.11 5.84
C TRP A 124 -7.84 -16.97 4.58
N PRO A 125 -6.70 -17.38 3.97
CA PRO A 125 -6.71 -18.12 2.72
C PRO A 125 -7.45 -19.46 2.84
N ASP A 126 -7.31 -20.14 3.99
CA ASP A 126 -7.92 -21.44 4.24
C ASP A 126 -9.37 -21.36 4.73
N ALA A 127 -9.86 -20.16 5.07
CA ALA A 127 -11.18 -19.94 5.66
C ALA A 127 -11.98 -18.89 4.87
N TRP A 128 -11.94 -18.99 3.53
CA TRP A 128 -12.64 -18.13 2.59
C TRP A 128 -13.67 -18.91 1.74
N GLY A 129 -14.96 -18.58 1.88
CA GLY A 129 -16.05 -19.27 1.19
C GLY A 129 -16.78 -18.39 0.19
N VAL A 130 -17.22 -18.98 -0.93
CA VAL A 130 -17.95 -18.28 -2.02
C VAL A 130 -19.21 -17.57 -1.51
N ARG A 131 -19.96 -18.19 -0.58
CA ARG A 131 -21.16 -17.59 0.03
C ARG A 131 -20.85 -16.34 0.85
N MET A 132 -19.83 -16.43 1.71
CA MET A 132 -19.34 -15.31 2.51
C MET A 132 -18.91 -14.17 1.60
N GLU A 133 -18.15 -14.47 0.54
CA GLU A 133 -17.68 -13.46 -0.42
C GLU A 133 -18.84 -12.77 -1.13
N HIS A 134 -19.83 -13.52 -1.64
CA HIS A 134 -21.01 -12.94 -2.28
C HIS A 134 -21.76 -11.98 -1.36
N ILE A 135 -22.00 -12.38 -0.11
CA ILE A 135 -22.67 -11.54 0.89
C ILE A 135 -21.83 -10.29 1.20
N LEU A 136 -20.54 -10.48 1.52
CA LEU A 136 -19.64 -9.38 1.88
C LEU A 136 -19.50 -8.38 0.72
N ARG A 137 -19.41 -8.86 -0.52
CA ARG A 137 -19.35 -8.01 -1.71
C ARG A 137 -20.57 -7.11 -1.82
N ASN A 138 -21.77 -7.67 -1.72
CA ASN A 138 -22.99 -6.86 -1.79
C ASN A 138 -23.11 -5.89 -0.61
N VAL A 139 -22.70 -6.30 0.59
CA VAL A 139 -22.64 -5.42 1.77
C VAL A 139 -21.69 -4.25 1.55
N LEU A 140 -20.45 -4.51 1.11
CA LEU A 140 -19.46 -3.47 0.86
C LEU A 140 -19.91 -2.52 -0.24
N MET A 141 -20.44 -3.04 -1.35
CA MET A 141 -21.01 -2.22 -2.43
C MET A 141 -22.11 -1.28 -1.92
N ALA A 142 -22.96 -1.77 -1.02
CA ALA A 142 -24.02 -0.96 -0.44
C ALA A 142 -23.49 0.13 0.49
N LEU A 143 -22.54 -0.22 1.37
CA LEU A 143 -22.01 0.70 2.38
C LEU A 143 -21.06 1.75 1.80
N LEU A 144 -20.30 1.41 0.75
CA LEU A 144 -19.44 2.35 0.03
C LEU A 144 -20.22 3.46 -0.69
N GLU A 145 -21.51 3.27 -0.95
CA GLU A 145 -22.40 4.34 -1.45
C GLU A 145 -22.87 5.30 -0.33
N GLN A 146 -22.57 4.99 0.94
CA GLN A 146 -23.04 5.76 2.10
C GLN A 146 -21.89 6.57 2.72
N PRO A 147 -21.89 7.91 2.63
CA PRO A 147 -20.81 8.74 3.14
C PRO A 147 -20.51 8.56 4.63
N GLU A 148 -21.54 8.25 5.42
CA GLU A 148 -21.43 8.10 6.87
C GLU A 148 -21.15 6.65 7.33
N ALA A 149 -21.06 5.69 6.41
CA ALA A 149 -20.85 4.30 6.79
C ALA A 149 -19.48 4.09 7.45
N THR A 150 -19.47 3.14 8.38
CA THR A 150 -18.30 2.70 9.15
C THR A 150 -18.15 1.19 9.09
N MET A 151 -17.02 0.68 9.56
CA MET A 151 -16.80 -0.76 9.68
C MET A 151 -17.85 -1.47 10.56
N HIS A 152 -18.46 -0.78 11.53
CA HIS A 152 -19.56 -1.34 12.32
C HIS A 152 -20.80 -1.63 11.47
N ASP A 153 -21.04 -0.86 10.41
CA ASP A 153 -22.22 -1.01 9.57
C ASP A 153 -22.19 -2.30 8.75
N VAL A 154 -21.00 -2.87 8.51
CA VAL A 154 -20.82 -4.20 7.90
C VAL A 154 -21.48 -5.27 8.78
N LEU A 155 -21.37 -5.16 10.09
CA LEU A 155 -22.02 -6.08 11.03
C LEU A 155 -23.51 -5.77 11.17
N ARG A 156 -23.84 -4.47 11.27
CA ARG A 156 -25.20 -3.99 11.50
C ARG A 156 -26.15 -4.34 10.35
N ILE A 157 -25.71 -4.22 9.10
CA ILE A 157 -26.56 -4.52 7.92
C ILE A 157 -26.96 -6.00 7.85
N LEU A 158 -26.13 -6.89 8.41
CA LEU A 158 -26.38 -8.33 8.45
C LEU A 158 -27.38 -8.73 9.55
N SER A 159 -27.42 -7.99 10.66
CA SER A 159 -28.24 -8.31 11.83
C SER A 159 -29.52 -7.47 11.96
N ASP A 160 -29.52 -6.22 11.49
CA ASP A 160 -30.64 -5.26 11.62
C ASP A 160 -31.39 -5.08 10.29
N GLN A 161 -32.59 -5.66 10.22
CA GLN A 161 -33.49 -5.54 9.07
C GLN A 161 -33.89 -4.09 8.76
N LYS A 162 -34.12 -3.28 9.79
CA LYS A 162 -34.58 -1.89 9.59
C LYS A 162 -33.46 -1.09 8.96
N PHE A 163 -32.27 -1.17 9.53
CA PHE A 163 -31.07 -0.53 8.97
C PHE A 163 -30.79 -1.00 7.54
N ARG A 164 -30.86 -2.31 7.25
CA ARG A 164 -30.69 -2.81 5.88
C ARG A 164 -31.70 -2.24 4.89
N THR A 165 -32.97 -2.11 5.32
CA THR A 165 -34.03 -1.51 4.51
C THR A 165 -33.79 -0.02 4.26
N GLU A 166 -33.29 0.71 5.26
CA GLU A 166 -32.92 2.14 5.13
C GLU A 166 -31.77 2.34 4.15
N ILE A 167 -30.71 1.54 4.24
CA ILE A 167 -29.57 1.57 3.30
C ILE A 167 -30.07 1.28 1.89
N ALA A 168 -30.83 0.20 1.70
CA ALA A 168 -31.34 -0.21 0.39
C ALA A 168 -32.18 0.87 -0.32
N ARG A 169 -32.94 1.69 0.43
CA ARG A 169 -33.70 2.82 -0.13
C ARG A 169 -32.82 3.93 -0.69
N LYS A 170 -31.60 4.09 -0.17
CA LYS A 170 -30.64 5.12 -0.59
C LYS A 170 -29.72 4.66 -1.73
N LEU A 171 -29.65 3.35 -1.99
CA LEU A 171 -28.77 2.79 -3.02
C LEU A 171 -29.17 3.25 -4.41
N LYS A 172 -28.19 3.54 -5.26
CA LYS A 172 -28.38 3.71 -6.71
C LYS A 172 -28.26 2.38 -7.45
N ASN A 173 -27.47 1.44 -6.93
CA ASN A 173 -27.28 0.13 -7.52
C ASN A 173 -28.51 -0.78 -7.29
N GLU A 174 -29.37 -0.91 -8.30
CA GLU A 174 -30.59 -1.73 -8.24
C GLU A 174 -30.33 -3.23 -8.01
N THR A 175 -29.19 -3.75 -8.48
CA THR A 175 -28.81 -5.15 -8.27
C THR A 175 -28.52 -5.41 -6.79
N VAL A 176 -27.71 -4.55 -6.16
CA VAL A 176 -27.40 -4.64 -4.73
C VAL A 176 -28.64 -4.36 -3.88
N ARG A 177 -29.49 -3.40 -4.28
CA ARG A 177 -30.78 -3.17 -3.64
C ARG A 177 -31.66 -4.42 -3.68
N THR A 178 -31.75 -5.08 -4.83
CA THR A 178 -32.52 -6.33 -5.00
C THR A 178 -31.97 -7.46 -4.14
N PHE A 179 -30.64 -7.58 -4.06
CA PHE A 179 -29.99 -8.54 -3.16
C PHE A 179 -30.41 -8.30 -1.71
N LEU A 180 -30.29 -7.07 -1.20
CA LEU A 180 -30.57 -6.76 0.20
C LEU A 180 -32.06 -6.92 0.58
N LEU A 181 -32.98 -6.55 -0.32
CA LEU A 181 -34.43 -6.54 -0.05
C LEU A 181 -35.15 -7.84 -0.40
N LYS A 182 -34.60 -8.65 -1.30
CA LYS A 182 -35.28 -9.86 -1.80
C LYS A 182 -34.46 -11.11 -1.55
N GLU A 183 -33.20 -11.13 -1.99
CA GLU A 183 -32.38 -12.34 -1.95
C GLU A 183 -31.98 -12.69 -0.50
N PHE A 184 -31.37 -11.74 0.20
CA PHE A 184 -30.88 -11.93 1.56
C PHE A 184 -32.03 -12.29 2.53
N ASP A 185 -33.20 -11.68 2.35
CA ASP A 185 -34.40 -11.94 3.15
C ASP A 185 -34.98 -13.33 2.91
N ARG A 186 -34.77 -13.91 1.71
CA ARG A 186 -35.22 -15.26 1.35
C ARG A 186 -34.27 -16.38 1.75
N PHE A 187 -33.06 -16.07 2.21
CA PHE A 187 -32.13 -17.09 2.69
C PHE A 187 -32.76 -17.90 3.84
N SER A 188 -32.64 -19.22 3.76
CA SER A 188 -32.97 -20.08 4.90
C SER A 188 -32.05 -19.74 6.08
N PHE A 189 -32.50 -20.01 7.30
CA PHE A 189 -31.72 -19.70 8.50
C PHE A 189 -30.30 -20.27 8.45
N GLY A 190 -30.16 -21.56 8.08
CA GLY A 190 -28.85 -22.20 7.95
C GLY A 190 -27.99 -21.59 6.84
N TYR A 191 -28.57 -21.31 5.66
CA TYR A 191 -27.83 -20.68 4.56
C TYR A 191 -27.33 -19.28 4.94
N ARG A 192 -28.17 -18.49 5.62
CA ARG A 192 -27.80 -17.16 6.11
C ARG A 192 -26.68 -17.27 7.15
N ALA A 193 -26.85 -18.11 8.18
CA ALA A 193 -25.88 -18.28 9.25
C ALA A 193 -24.50 -18.71 8.72
N ASP A 194 -24.46 -19.70 7.80
CA ASP A 194 -23.23 -20.17 7.16
C ASP A 194 -22.47 -19.06 6.42
N GLY A 195 -23.19 -18.11 5.82
CA GLY A 195 -22.62 -17.02 5.06
C GLY A 195 -22.24 -15.80 5.93
N THR A 196 -23.07 -15.45 6.91
CA THR A 196 -22.89 -14.24 7.72
C THR A 196 -21.95 -14.43 8.90
N ALA A 197 -21.97 -15.61 9.55
CA ALA A 197 -21.15 -15.84 10.74
C ALA A 197 -19.64 -15.70 10.46
N PRO A 198 -19.09 -16.20 9.32
CA PRO A 198 -17.70 -15.95 8.98
C PRO A 198 -17.34 -14.47 8.78
N ILE A 199 -18.26 -13.66 8.22
CA ILE A 199 -18.06 -12.20 8.09
C ILE A 199 -18.03 -11.57 9.47
N GLN A 200 -19.00 -11.93 10.32
CA GLN A 200 -19.13 -11.40 11.67
C GLN A 200 -17.90 -11.72 12.51
N ASN A 201 -17.37 -12.94 12.42
CA ASN A 201 -16.17 -13.34 13.13
C ASN A 201 -14.95 -12.55 12.67
N LYS A 202 -14.75 -12.41 11.35
CA LYS A 202 -13.58 -11.73 10.77
C LYS A 202 -13.60 -10.23 11.04
N VAL A 203 -14.69 -9.54 10.72
CA VAL A 203 -14.84 -8.10 10.95
C VAL A 203 -14.91 -7.80 12.46
N GLY A 204 -15.62 -8.64 13.21
CA GLY A 204 -15.76 -8.52 14.66
C GLY A 204 -14.44 -8.66 15.40
N ALA A 205 -13.54 -9.55 14.97
CA ALA A 205 -12.21 -9.71 15.58
C ALA A 205 -11.45 -8.38 15.61
N PHE A 206 -11.41 -7.64 14.51
CA PHE A 206 -10.73 -6.34 14.46
C PHE A 206 -11.45 -5.24 15.24
N LEU A 207 -12.78 -5.21 15.16
CA LEU A 207 -13.56 -4.20 15.89
C LEU A 207 -13.64 -4.45 17.39
N SER A 208 -13.21 -5.64 17.85
CA SER A 208 -13.11 -5.97 19.27
C SER A 208 -11.88 -5.36 19.95
N ASP A 209 -10.85 -5.01 19.18
CA ASP A 209 -9.71 -4.24 19.66
C ASP A 209 -10.10 -2.75 19.73
N PRO A 210 -10.10 -2.11 20.92
CA PRO A 210 -10.43 -0.70 21.06
C PRO A 210 -9.57 0.25 20.20
N LEU A 211 -8.29 -0.10 19.96
CA LEU A 211 -7.38 0.71 19.15
C LEU A 211 -7.83 0.72 17.69
N LEU A 212 -8.01 -0.47 17.10
CA LEU A 212 -8.49 -0.60 15.74
C LEU A 212 -9.90 -0.06 15.56
N ASN A 213 -10.78 -0.33 16.53
CA ASN A 213 -12.16 0.16 16.52
C ASN A 213 -12.18 1.69 16.38
N ARG A 214 -11.43 2.39 17.24
CA ARG A 214 -11.30 3.85 17.19
C ARG A 214 -10.77 4.33 15.84
N LEU A 215 -9.67 3.72 15.37
CA LEU A 215 -9.04 4.08 14.10
C LEU A 215 -10.00 3.92 12.91
N LEU A 216 -10.76 2.83 12.86
CA LEU A 216 -11.60 2.46 11.71
C LEU A 216 -13.01 3.07 11.73
N THR A 217 -13.49 3.55 12.87
CA THR A 217 -14.92 3.90 13.02
C THR A 217 -15.19 5.26 13.65
N ALA A 218 -14.33 5.76 14.52
CA ALA A 218 -14.57 7.00 15.26
C ALA A 218 -13.30 7.87 15.41
N PRO A 219 -12.63 8.23 14.29
CA PRO A 219 -11.50 9.15 14.37
C PRO A 219 -11.95 10.57 14.68
N GLU A 220 -11.15 11.30 15.46
CA GLU A 220 -11.33 12.76 15.60
C GLU A 220 -11.02 13.46 14.26
N ARG A 221 -10.01 12.97 13.55
CA ARG A 221 -9.60 13.43 12.22
C ARG A 221 -9.48 12.26 11.25
N ASP A 222 -10.40 12.18 10.31
CA ASP A 222 -10.39 11.14 9.27
C ASP A 222 -9.33 11.45 8.19
N LEU A 223 -8.60 10.42 7.76
CA LEU A 223 -7.57 10.56 6.74
C LEU A 223 -8.20 10.68 5.34
N HIS A 224 -8.13 11.87 4.76
CA HIS A 224 -8.52 12.10 3.37
C HIS A 224 -7.33 11.89 2.42
N ILE A 225 -7.01 10.64 2.12
CA ILE A 225 -5.82 10.25 1.32
C ILE A 225 -5.72 11.00 -0.02
N ARG A 226 -6.83 11.16 -0.73
CA ARG A 226 -6.85 11.92 -2.00
C ARG A 226 -6.44 13.39 -1.83
N GLN A 227 -6.83 14.02 -0.73
CA GLN A 227 -6.51 15.41 -0.44
C GLN A 227 -5.02 15.52 -0.10
N ILE A 228 -4.50 14.61 0.73
CA ILE A 228 -3.06 14.51 1.06
C ILE A 228 -2.22 14.43 -0.22
N MET A 229 -2.64 13.63 -1.21
CA MET A 229 -1.95 13.53 -2.51
C MET A 229 -1.95 14.85 -3.29
N ASP A 230 -3.10 15.52 -3.37
CA ASP A 230 -3.26 16.72 -4.18
C ASP A 230 -2.67 17.98 -3.53
N GLU A 231 -2.54 17.99 -2.21
CA GLU A 231 -1.88 19.05 -1.44
C GLU A 231 -0.37 18.83 -1.30
N GLY A 232 0.13 17.66 -1.70
CA GLY A 232 1.53 17.28 -1.53
C GLY A 232 1.93 17.09 -0.07
N GLY A 233 1.00 16.60 0.76
CA GLY A 233 1.22 16.30 2.16
C GLY A 233 2.16 15.10 2.36
N VAL A 234 2.59 14.90 3.61
CA VAL A 234 3.46 13.81 4.05
C VAL A 234 2.67 12.93 5.01
N LEU A 235 2.36 11.70 4.60
CA LEU A 235 1.70 10.72 5.45
C LEU A 235 2.74 9.72 5.96
N LEU A 236 2.96 9.69 7.27
CA LEU A 236 3.84 8.74 7.93
C LEU A 236 2.98 7.77 8.74
N VAL A 237 3.01 6.48 8.40
CA VAL A 237 2.17 5.44 8.99
C VAL A 237 3.03 4.44 9.75
N ASN A 238 3.03 4.57 11.08
CA ASN A 238 3.61 3.59 11.98
C ASN A 238 2.51 2.58 12.36
N LEU A 239 2.63 1.35 11.87
CA LEU A 239 1.67 0.28 12.19
C LEU A 239 2.02 -0.47 13.47
N ALA A 240 3.23 -0.30 14.02
CA ALA A 240 3.68 -0.88 15.28
C ALA A 240 3.24 -2.37 15.46
N LYS A 241 3.57 -3.22 14.49
CA LYS A 241 3.19 -4.66 14.43
C LYS A 241 3.44 -5.41 15.73
N GLY A 242 4.53 -5.08 16.45
CA GLY A 242 4.85 -5.69 17.74
C GLY A 242 3.90 -5.32 18.89
N GLN A 243 3.14 -4.22 18.76
CA GLN A 243 2.22 -3.71 19.77
C GLN A 243 0.75 -4.01 19.42
N ILE A 244 0.34 -3.82 18.17
CA ILE A 244 -1.06 -4.06 17.75
C ILE A 244 -1.30 -5.49 17.21
N GLY A 245 -0.24 -6.26 17.00
CA GLY A 245 -0.30 -7.60 16.44
C GLY A 245 -0.19 -7.66 14.91
N GLU A 246 0.15 -8.85 14.41
CA GLU A 246 0.41 -9.11 12.99
C GLU A 246 -0.82 -8.94 12.10
N ASP A 247 -1.94 -9.53 12.49
CA ASP A 247 -3.19 -9.48 11.72
C ASP A 247 -3.71 -8.04 11.60
N SER A 248 -3.71 -7.31 12.72
CA SER A 248 -4.11 -5.91 12.82
C SER A 248 -3.26 -5.00 11.92
N SER A 249 -1.93 -5.15 12.01
CA SER A 249 -0.99 -4.40 11.18
C SER A 249 -1.18 -4.72 9.69
N SER A 250 -1.34 -6.00 9.35
CA SER A 250 -1.50 -6.45 7.96
C SER A 250 -2.81 -5.95 7.34
N LEU A 251 -3.92 -6.00 8.11
CA LEU A 251 -5.20 -5.44 7.68
C LEU A 251 -5.08 -3.94 7.42
N LEU A 252 -4.65 -3.17 8.42
CA LEU A 252 -4.58 -1.71 8.33
C LEU A 252 -3.70 -1.28 7.16
N GLY A 253 -2.50 -1.85 7.05
CA GLY A 253 -1.58 -1.54 5.96
C GLY A 253 -2.14 -1.96 4.60
N GLY A 254 -2.73 -3.15 4.47
CA GLY A 254 -3.36 -3.61 3.23
C GLY A 254 -4.50 -2.72 2.76
N LEU A 255 -5.38 -2.31 3.68
CA LEU A 255 -6.46 -1.38 3.38
C LEU A 255 -5.93 0.02 3.02
N LEU A 256 -4.93 0.55 3.74
CA LEU A 256 -4.33 1.86 3.46
C LEU A 256 -3.65 1.89 2.09
N VAL A 257 -2.85 0.87 1.77
CA VAL A 257 -2.19 0.74 0.47
C VAL A 257 -3.21 0.63 -0.67
N THR A 258 -4.29 -0.14 -0.47
CA THR A 258 -5.40 -0.22 -1.42
C THR A 258 -6.03 1.16 -1.64
N THR A 259 -6.31 1.91 -0.56
CA THR A 259 -6.88 3.25 -0.65
C THR A 259 -5.94 4.26 -1.30
N LEU A 260 -4.62 4.15 -1.11
CA LEU A 260 -3.64 4.96 -1.85
C LEU A 260 -3.75 4.72 -3.36
N GLY A 261 -3.85 3.46 -3.80
CA GLY A 261 -4.05 3.12 -5.21
C GLY A 261 -5.36 3.66 -5.77
N LEU A 262 -6.47 3.48 -5.04
CA LEU A 262 -7.78 4.01 -5.42
C LEU A 262 -7.81 5.53 -5.48
N ALA A 263 -7.22 6.20 -4.50
CA ALA A 263 -7.09 7.65 -4.45
C ALA A 263 -6.30 8.17 -5.65
N ALA A 264 -5.23 7.48 -6.05
CA ALA A 264 -4.47 7.81 -7.25
C ALA A 264 -5.32 7.73 -8.53
N PHE A 265 -6.07 6.64 -8.74
CA PHE A 265 -6.98 6.51 -9.89
C PHE A 265 -8.10 7.54 -9.92
N SER A 266 -8.49 8.00 -8.73
CA SER A 266 -9.47 9.05 -8.53
C SER A 266 -8.98 10.40 -9.11
N ARG A 267 -7.66 10.60 -9.27
CA ARG A 267 -7.04 11.80 -9.88
C ARG A 267 -7.25 11.94 -11.38
N ALA A 268 -7.96 11.00 -12.01
CA ALA A 268 -8.34 11.07 -13.43
C ALA A 268 -9.04 12.38 -13.82
N GLU A 269 -9.80 12.97 -12.88
CA GLU A 269 -10.54 14.22 -13.07
C GLU A 269 -9.62 15.46 -13.20
N LEU A 270 -8.41 15.41 -12.63
CA LEU A 270 -7.45 16.50 -12.75
C LEU A 270 -6.70 16.39 -14.08
N PRO A 271 -6.48 17.50 -14.80
CA PRO A 271 -5.55 17.54 -15.92
C PRO A 271 -4.14 17.09 -15.50
N ALA A 272 -3.42 16.38 -16.38
CA ALA A 272 -2.12 15.79 -16.06
C ALA A 272 -1.09 16.79 -15.50
N HIS A 273 -1.15 18.05 -15.94
CA HIS A 273 -0.25 19.12 -15.49
C HIS A 273 -0.57 19.68 -14.08
N GLN A 274 -1.78 19.41 -13.56
CA GLN A 274 -2.20 19.83 -12.22
C GLN A 274 -1.97 18.73 -11.17
N ARG A 275 -1.73 17.50 -11.61
CA ARG A 275 -1.41 16.39 -10.71
C ARG A 275 -0.04 16.64 -10.10
N ARG A 276 0.01 16.77 -8.76
CA ARG A 276 1.28 16.83 -8.02
C ARG A 276 1.92 15.44 -7.94
N ASP A 277 3.24 15.42 -7.87
CA ASP A 277 4.00 14.18 -7.66
C ASP A 277 3.74 13.64 -6.26
N PHE A 278 3.46 12.34 -6.19
CA PHE A 278 3.28 11.64 -4.92
C PHE A 278 4.03 10.30 -4.93
N HIS A 279 4.83 10.05 -3.90
CA HIS A 279 5.62 8.82 -3.79
C HIS A 279 5.15 7.98 -2.61
N VAL A 280 4.89 6.70 -2.85
CA VAL A 280 4.47 5.75 -1.80
C VAL A 280 5.64 4.81 -1.52
N TYR A 281 6.09 4.82 -0.28
CA TYR A 281 7.13 3.95 0.23
C TYR A 281 6.50 2.91 1.14
N VAL A 282 6.76 1.64 0.84
CA VAL A 282 6.22 0.53 1.62
C VAL A 282 7.37 -0.41 1.98
N ASP A 283 7.75 -0.41 3.26
CA ASP A 283 8.67 -1.41 3.77
C ASP A 283 7.91 -2.70 4.10
N GLU A 284 8.60 -3.84 3.99
CA GLU A 284 8.01 -5.18 4.17
C GLU A 284 6.66 -5.35 3.43
N PHE A 285 6.67 -4.95 2.16
CA PHE A 285 5.53 -4.86 1.24
C PHE A 285 4.69 -6.14 1.12
N GLN A 286 5.30 -7.30 1.34
CA GLN A 286 4.60 -8.58 1.35
C GLN A 286 3.44 -8.62 2.36
N ASN A 287 3.50 -7.85 3.45
CA ASN A 287 2.43 -7.85 4.46
C ASN A 287 1.15 -7.24 3.89
N PHE A 288 1.27 -6.27 2.99
CA PHE A 288 0.14 -5.43 2.55
C PHE A 288 -0.33 -5.70 1.12
N THR A 289 0.42 -6.50 0.37
CA THR A 289 0.23 -6.72 -1.06
C THR A 289 -0.97 -7.61 -1.39
N THR A 290 -1.76 -7.25 -2.40
CA THR A 290 -2.76 -8.11 -3.05
C THR A 290 -2.61 -8.10 -4.58
N LEU A 291 -3.29 -9.01 -5.27
CA LEU A 291 -3.26 -9.07 -6.74
C LEU A 291 -3.87 -7.82 -7.40
N ALA A 292 -5.00 -7.31 -6.90
CA ALA A 292 -5.59 -6.06 -7.38
C ALA A 292 -4.58 -4.92 -7.26
N MET A 293 -3.90 -4.80 -6.12
CA MET A 293 -2.89 -3.76 -5.92
C MET A 293 -1.70 -3.96 -6.88
N ALA A 294 -1.23 -5.18 -7.11
CA ALA A 294 -0.17 -5.44 -8.07
C ALA A 294 -0.59 -5.06 -9.52
N ASN A 295 -1.84 -5.31 -9.89
CA ASN A 295 -2.39 -4.87 -11.18
C ASN A 295 -2.48 -3.34 -11.29
N MET A 296 -2.75 -2.64 -10.17
CA MET A 296 -2.79 -1.17 -10.16
C MET A 296 -1.45 -0.55 -10.55
N PHE A 297 -0.31 -1.19 -10.25
CA PHE A 297 1.03 -0.65 -10.55
C PHE A 297 1.16 -0.25 -12.02
N SER A 298 0.67 -1.08 -12.93
CA SER A 298 0.72 -0.81 -14.38
C SER A 298 0.04 0.51 -14.82
N GLU A 299 -0.89 1.04 -14.02
CA GLU A 299 -1.69 2.21 -14.37
C GLU A 299 -1.33 3.49 -13.58
N LEU A 300 -0.72 3.33 -12.40
CA LEU A 300 -0.49 4.42 -11.44
C LEU A 300 0.41 5.55 -11.99
N ARG A 301 1.33 5.22 -12.91
CA ARG A 301 2.18 6.20 -13.61
C ARG A 301 1.38 7.36 -14.20
N LYS A 302 0.24 7.07 -14.83
CA LYS A 302 -0.62 8.09 -15.47
C LYS A 302 -1.14 9.11 -14.47
N TYR A 303 -1.21 8.76 -13.19
CA TYR A 303 -1.73 9.58 -12.11
C TYR A 303 -0.63 10.25 -11.28
N ARG A 304 0.64 10.21 -11.74
CA ARG A 304 1.80 10.78 -11.05
C ARG A 304 1.96 10.25 -9.62
N VAL A 305 1.73 8.94 -9.47
CA VAL A 305 1.97 8.19 -8.22
C VAL A 305 2.98 7.09 -8.49
N GLY A 306 4.12 7.14 -7.80
CA GLY A 306 5.19 6.14 -7.91
C GLY A 306 5.32 5.34 -6.63
N PHE A 307 5.48 4.03 -6.74
CA PHE A 307 5.68 3.15 -5.59
C PHE A 307 7.14 2.73 -5.48
N THR A 308 7.67 2.76 -4.25
CA THR A 308 8.95 2.15 -3.88
C THR A 308 8.65 1.08 -2.84
N VAL A 309 8.80 -0.17 -3.23
CA VAL A 309 8.40 -1.32 -2.40
C VAL A 309 9.61 -2.15 -2.04
N ALA A 310 9.71 -2.53 -0.76
CA ALA A 310 10.78 -3.38 -0.27
C ALA A 310 10.23 -4.66 0.36
N HIS A 311 10.89 -5.79 0.13
CA HIS A 311 10.67 -7.02 0.90
C HIS A 311 11.95 -7.86 0.97
N GLN A 312 11.92 -8.96 1.73
CA GLN A 312 13.14 -9.69 2.05
C GLN A 312 13.51 -10.76 1.02
N TYR A 313 12.52 -11.53 0.57
CA TYR A 313 12.70 -12.66 -0.33
C TYR A 313 11.48 -12.87 -1.24
N LEU A 314 11.67 -13.41 -2.45
CA LEU A 314 10.64 -13.51 -3.49
C LEU A 314 9.48 -14.42 -3.11
N HIS A 315 9.72 -15.42 -2.26
CA HIS A 315 8.67 -16.36 -1.86
C HIS A 315 7.65 -15.78 -0.87
N GLN A 316 7.87 -14.57 -0.34
CA GLN A 316 6.83 -13.87 0.45
C GLN A 316 5.68 -13.37 -0.40
N LEU A 317 5.91 -13.23 -1.70
CA LEU A 317 4.90 -12.78 -2.64
C LEU A 317 4.25 -13.99 -3.30
N GLU A 318 2.92 -13.95 -3.42
CA GLU A 318 2.20 -14.90 -4.25
C GLU A 318 2.72 -14.85 -5.70
N PRO A 319 2.72 -15.98 -6.44
CA PRO A 319 3.31 -16.03 -7.78
C PRO A 319 2.80 -14.94 -8.75
N ASP A 320 1.49 -14.70 -8.78
CA ASP A 320 0.88 -13.72 -9.68
C ASP A 320 1.25 -12.28 -9.28
N VAL A 321 1.27 -12.01 -7.98
CA VAL A 321 1.74 -10.73 -7.42
C VAL A 321 3.19 -10.49 -7.80
N ARG A 322 4.06 -11.48 -7.59
CA ARG A 322 5.48 -11.38 -7.90
C ARG A 322 5.70 -11.07 -9.37
N HIS A 323 4.99 -11.79 -10.26
CA HIS A 323 5.04 -11.56 -11.69
C HIS A 323 4.57 -10.14 -12.06
N ALA A 324 3.46 -9.68 -11.49
CA ALA A 324 2.93 -8.36 -11.75
C ALA A 324 3.85 -7.23 -11.25
N VAL A 325 4.44 -7.36 -10.05
CA VAL A 325 5.31 -6.33 -9.48
C VAL A 325 6.63 -6.25 -10.23
N LEU A 326 7.31 -7.37 -10.48
CA LEU A 326 8.57 -7.40 -11.22
C LEU A 326 8.38 -6.96 -12.68
N GLY A 327 7.27 -7.35 -13.31
CA GLY A 327 6.98 -6.97 -14.70
C GLY A 327 6.65 -5.49 -14.90
N ASN A 328 6.21 -4.78 -13.84
CA ASN A 328 5.87 -3.36 -13.91
C ASN A 328 6.92 -2.43 -13.26
N ALA A 329 7.86 -2.97 -12.49
CA ALA A 329 8.93 -2.18 -11.88
C ALA A 329 10.00 -1.82 -12.92
N GLY A 330 10.13 -0.53 -13.22
CA GLY A 330 11.13 0.00 -14.14
C GLY A 330 12.53 0.01 -13.54
N THR A 331 12.63 0.16 -12.22
CA THR A 331 13.91 0.07 -11.50
C THR A 331 13.88 -1.09 -10.52
N ILE A 332 14.88 -1.97 -10.62
CA ILE A 332 15.09 -3.10 -9.71
C ILE A 332 16.40 -2.85 -8.96
N ILE A 333 16.34 -2.92 -7.63
CA ILE A 333 17.49 -2.79 -6.72
C ILE A 333 17.56 -4.05 -5.86
N SER A 334 18.65 -4.79 -5.98
CA SER A 334 18.95 -5.95 -5.15
C SER A 334 20.09 -5.66 -4.21
N PHE A 335 19.85 -5.82 -2.92
CA PHE A 335 20.90 -6.06 -1.94
C PHE A 335 21.26 -7.55 -1.92
N ARG A 336 22.02 -7.99 -0.91
CA ARG A 336 22.29 -9.40 -0.66
C ARG A 336 21.01 -10.20 -0.45
N VAL A 337 20.84 -11.29 -1.20
CA VAL A 337 19.67 -12.18 -1.16
C VAL A 337 20.03 -13.63 -0.79
N GLY A 338 19.05 -14.53 -0.76
CA GLY A 338 19.24 -15.98 -0.59
C GLY A 338 19.53 -16.70 -1.90
N ALA A 339 19.92 -17.98 -1.82
CA ALA A 339 20.25 -18.80 -2.99
C ALA A 339 19.06 -18.91 -3.96
N GLU A 340 17.87 -19.22 -3.44
CA GLU A 340 16.67 -19.34 -4.26
C GLU A 340 16.35 -18.04 -5.01
N ASP A 341 16.39 -16.90 -4.31
CA ASP A 341 16.13 -15.59 -4.92
C ASP A 341 17.21 -15.20 -5.94
N ALA A 342 18.48 -15.55 -5.67
CA ALA A 342 19.61 -15.23 -6.54
C ALA A 342 19.43 -15.87 -7.93
N THR A 343 18.96 -17.11 -8.01
CA THR A 343 18.67 -17.79 -9.29
C THR A 343 17.64 -17.03 -10.14
N TYR A 344 16.62 -16.42 -9.51
CA TYR A 344 15.64 -15.60 -10.23
C TYR A 344 16.24 -14.25 -10.63
N LEU A 345 16.89 -13.55 -9.71
CA LEU A 345 17.41 -12.20 -9.94
C LEU A 345 18.61 -12.16 -10.89
N ALA A 346 19.42 -13.22 -10.95
CA ALA A 346 20.50 -13.32 -11.93
C ALA A 346 19.97 -13.20 -13.37
N ARG A 347 18.71 -13.60 -13.63
CA ARG A 347 18.06 -13.42 -14.94
C ARG A 347 17.76 -11.95 -15.26
N GLU A 348 17.44 -11.15 -14.26
CA GLU A 348 17.22 -9.71 -14.41
C GLU A 348 18.53 -8.93 -14.59
N PHE A 349 19.64 -9.49 -14.08
CA PHE A 349 20.97 -8.89 -14.09
C PHE A 349 21.96 -9.57 -15.05
N GLN A 350 21.44 -10.29 -16.04
CA GLN A 350 22.23 -10.98 -17.06
C GLN A 350 23.25 -10.07 -17.74
N ASP A 351 24.29 -10.69 -18.29
CA ASP A 351 25.45 -10.05 -18.93
C ASP A 351 26.39 -9.28 -17.99
N ARG A 352 26.14 -9.30 -16.66
CA ARG A 352 27.05 -8.65 -15.71
C ARG A 352 27.20 -9.32 -14.34
N PHE A 353 26.14 -9.88 -13.78
CA PHE A 353 26.19 -10.48 -12.44
C PHE A 353 25.56 -11.87 -12.42
N ASP A 354 26.19 -12.78 -11.72
CA ASP A 354 25.72 -14.15 -11.51
C ASP A 354 25.18 -14.34 -10.08
N GLU A 355 24.64 -15.53 -9.80
CA GLU A 355 24.04 -15.86 -8.51
C GLU A 355 25.02 -15.63 -7.34
N ILE A 356 26.29 -16.00 -7.51
CA ILE A 356 27.30 -15.89 -6.46
C ILE A 356 27.55 -14.43 -6.05
N ASP A 357 27.46 -13.49 -6.99
CA ASP A 357 27.64 -12.08 -6.73
C ASP A 357 26.52 -11.55 -5.81
N LEU A 358 25.28 -11.96 -6.09
CA LEU A 358 24.09 -11.58 -5.30
C LEU A 358 24.12 -12.15 -3.87
N LEU A 359 24.78 -13.29 -3.67
CA LEU A 359 24.95 -13.92 -2.36
C LEU A 359 26.04 -13.27 -1.51
N GLN A 360 27.06 -12.71 -2.15
CA GLN A 360 28.25 -12.18 -1.49
C GLN A 360 28.26 -10.66 -1.33
N LEU A 361 27.23 -9.96 -1.81
CA LEU A 361 27.06 -8.52 -1.63
C LEU A 361 27.26 -8.09 -0.15
N PRO A 362 28.17 -7.14 0.14
CA PRO A 362 28.26 -6.55 1.47
C PRO A 362 26.99 -5.77 1.83
N ASN A 363 26.82 -5.46 3.12
CA ASN A 363 25.73 -4.57 3.53
C ASN A 363 25.90 -3.19 2.85
N TYR A 364 24.79 -2.56 2.48
CA TYR A 364 24.73 -1.27 1.77
C TYR A 364 25.22 -1.28 0.32
N HIS A 365 25.76 -2.41 -0.16
CA HIS A 365 26.04 -2.59 -1.57
C HIS A 365 24.81 -3.13 -2.30
N ILE A 366 24.63 -2.66 -3.52
CA ILE A 366 23.50 -3.02 -4.37
C ILE A 366 23.95 -3.38 -5.78
N TYR A 367 23.21 -4.27 -6.42
CA TYR A 367 23.12 -4.38 -7.87
C TYR A 367 21.78 -3.84 -8.32
N LEU A 368 21.78 -3.08 -9.40
CA LEU A 368 20.58 -2.42 -9.87
C LEU A 368 20.51 -2.33 -11.38
N LYS A 369 19.27 -2.30 -11.87
CA LYS A 369 18.88 -1.93 -13.23
C LYS A 369 18.08 -0.65 -13.09
N LEU A 370 18.67 0.47 -13.47
CA LEU A 370 18.09 1.79 -13.25
C LEU A 370 17.30 2.21 -14.50
N MET A 371 16.07 2.69 -14.31
CA MET A 371 15.35 3.37 -15.38
C MET A 371 15.96 4.76 -15.60
N ILE A 372 16.38 5.06 -16.83
CA ILE A 372 16.99 6.32 -17.23
C ILE A 372 16.30 6.81 -18.51
N ASP A 373 15.54 7.90 -18.41
CA ASP A 373 14.77 8.48 -19.52
C ASP A 373 13.87 7.44 -20.21
N GLY A 374 13.22 6.59 -19.43
CA GLY A 374 12.35 5.52 -19.92
C GLY A 374 13.06 4.31 -20.53
N MET A 375 14.40 4.24 -20.48
CA MET A 375 15.18 3.07 -20.89
C MET A 375 15.84 2.40 -19.68
N PRO A 376 15.73 1.07 -19.49
CA PRO A 376 16.46 0.39 -18.44
C PRO A 376 17.95 0.37 -18.76
N SER A 377 18.78 0.71 -17.78
CA SER A 377 20.23 0.65 -17.89
C SER A 377 20.73 -0.80 -18.03
N LYS A 378 21.98 -0.96 -18.46
CA LYS A 378 22.71 -2.20 -18.13
C LYS A 378 22.77 -2.33 -16.61
N PRO A 379 22.71 -3.55 -16.04
CA PRO A 379 22.95 -3.76 -14.62
C PRO A 379 24.27 -3.13 -14.20
N PHE A 380 24.38 -2.63 -12.98
CA PHE A 380 25.65 -2.14 -12.41
C PHE A 380 25.65 -2.25 -10.88
N SER A 381 26.83 -2.06 -10.29
CA SER A 381 27.02 -2.07 -8.84
C SER A 381 27.13 -0.66 -8.28
N ALA A 382 26.66 -0.48 -7.05
CA ALA A 382 26.73 0.77 -6.34
C ALA A 382 26.70 0.56 -4.81
N VAL A 383 26.98 1.61 -4.06
CA VAL A 383 26.85 1.67 -2.60
C VAL A 383 25.82 2.72 -2.25
N THR A 384 24.78 2.36 -1.50
CA THR A 384 23.72 3.30 -1.11
C THR A 384 24.29 4.44 -0.26
N ILE A 385 23.76 5.65 -0.45
CA ILE A 385 24.11 6.79 0.40
C ILE A 385 23.23 6.83 1.65
N GLU A 386 23.80 7.32 2.74
CA GLU A 386 23.08 7.58 3.98
C GLU A 386 22.31 8.93 3.89
N PRO A 387 21.25 9.11 4.68
CA PRO A 387 20.39 10.30 4.64
C PRO A 387 21.09 11.63 4.94
#